data_AF-A0A3D4ECI0-F1
#
_entry.id   AF-A0A3D4ECI0-F1
#
_cell.length_a   1.000
_cell.length_b   1.000
_cell.length_c   1.000
_cell.angle_alpha   90.00
_cell.angle_beta   90.00
_cell.angle_gamma   90.00
#
_symmetry.space_group_name_H-M   'P 1'
#
loop_
_entity.id
_entity.type
_entity.pdbx_description
1 polymer ?
#
loop_
_entity_poly.entity_id
_entity_poly.type
_entity_poly.pdbx_seq_one_letter_code
_entity_poly.pdbx_strand_id
1 'polypeptide(L)'
;MSPIGVYKARMADVRSRNIFFVALARTLGIDARKDLVTGKIQYKEAGQWVDVDFETSSQVVAPTGTLVLNYVPTAILANPGYYSHFTVSKIENGRTKLLSFDEGQVDMGGGVSWANIFKKGTSLDVGDYLLVSGNRLSDGSVPVTMQQFSVKEGETTALDLRITIPEDKLSVIGSFDAETKYRVEPDSEPVSVLSTTGRGFYVIGFLTPRQEPSVHAINDIIAAKTKLEAWNRPILLLTTAGGLGWLKEYSASLPSNVHLGIIPDSLDLKGRRMPYFLLADTFNRVFFTTEGYTIGLGDQLVTAIAKL
;
A
#
# COMPACT_ATOMS: atom_id res chain seq x y z
N MET A 1 -17.39 15.63 23.37
CA MET A 1 -17.16 16.68 24.38
C MET A 1 -15.74 16.60 24.92
N SER A 2 -15.16 17.71 25.37
CA SER A 2 -13.85 17.67 26.05
C SER A 2 -13.99 17.01 27.45
N PRO A 3 -12.91 16.42 28.00
CA PRO A 3 -12.95 15.80 29.33
C PRO A 3 -13.50 16.73 30.44
N ILE A 4 -13.11 18.01 30.41
CA ILE A 4 -13.60 19.00 31.37
C ILE A 4 -15.11 19.28 31.21
N GLY A 5 -15.62 19.19 29.97
CA GLY A 5 -17.06 19.31 29.69
C GLY A 5 -17.84 18.15 30.30
N VAL A 6 -17.34 16.93 30.15
CA VAL A 6 -17.94 15.72 30.76
C VAL A 6 -17.94 15.82 32.29
N TYR A 7 -16.84 16.27 32.89
CA TYR A 7 -16.74 16.44 34.35
C TYR A 7 -17.78 17.43 34.89
N LYS A 8 -17.95 18.57 34.22
CA LYS A 8 -18.90 19.61 34.63
C LYS A 8 -20.35 19.20 34.39
N ALA A 9 -20.66 18.66 33.21
CA ALA A 9 -22.02 18.34 32.81
C ALA A 9 -22.53 17.02 33.40
N ARG A 10 -21.63 16.13 33.86
CA ARG A 10 -21.96 14.78 34.35
C ARG A 10 -22.73 13.92 33.33
N MET A 11 -22.68 14.30 32.05
CA MET A 11 -23.31 13.62 30.94
C MET A 11 -22.30 13.46 29.80
N ALA A 12 -22.32 12.29 29.16
CA ALA A 12 -21.44 11.99 28.04
C ALA A 12 -22.04 10.90 27.15
N ASP A 13 -21.79 11.01 25.84
CA ASP A 13 -21.88 9.88 24.93
C ASP A 13 -20.74 8.88 25.19
N VAL A 14 -20.87 7.64 24.70
CA VAL A 14 -19.90 6.55 24.91
C VAL A 14 -18.46 6.97 24.56
N ARG A 15 -18.26 7.69 23.45
CA ARG A 15 -16.93 8.12 23.03
C ARG A 15 -16.37 9.16 24.00
N SER A 16 -17.16 10.15 24.38
CA SER A 16 -16.74 11.18 25.35
C SER A 16 -16.47 10.60 26.75
N ARG A 17 -17.28 9.62 27.21
CA ARG A 17 -17.08 8.90 28.48
C ARG A 17 -15.72 8.20 28.49
N ASN A 18 -15.43 7.47 27.42
CA ASN A 18 -14.19 6.70 27.28
C ASN A 18 -12.95 7.61 27.27
N ILE A 19 -13.00 8.74 26.55
CA ILE A 19 -11.92 9.74 26.53
C ILE A 19 -11.76 10.37 27.92
N PHE A 20 -12.87 10.70 28.59
CA PHE A 20 -12.85 11.28 29.93
C PHE A 20 -12.22 10.33 30.96
N PHE A 21 -12.57 9.04 30.93
CA PHE A 21 -11.98 8.04 31.82
C PHE A 21 -10.46 7.99 31.70
N VAL A 22 -9.93 7.87 30.46
CA VAL A 22 -8.48 7.82 30.22
C VAL A 22 -7.80 9.10 30.71
N ALA A 23 -8.39 10.26 30.46
CA ALA A 23 -7.85 11.54 30.93
C ALA A 23 -7.85 11.65 32.46
N LEU A 24 -8.91 11.20 33.12
CA LEU A 24 -9.03 11.22 34.58
C LEU A 24 -8.04 10.26 35.24
N ALA A 25 -7.96 9.01 34.76
CA ALA A 25 -7.04 7.99 35.28
C ALA A 25 -5.58 8.46 35.19
N ARG A 26 -5.17 9.02 34.05
CA ARG A 26 -3.83 9.61 33.88
C ARG A 26 -3.56 10.78 34.82
N THR A 27 -4.57 11.61 35.07
CA THR A 27 -4.47 12.72 36.03
C THR A 27 -4.26 12.22 37.46
N LEU A 28 -4.82 11.05 37.80
CA LEU A 28 -4.65 10.37 39.08
C LEU A 28 -3.36 9.53 39.16
N GLY A 29 -2.49 9.60 38.14
CA GLY A 29 -1.24 8.84 38.08
C GLY A 29 -1.40 7.37 37.69
N ILE A 30 -2.57 6.98 37.18
CA ILE A 30 -2.82 5.62 36.69
C ILE A 30 -2.58 5.61 35.17
N ASP A 31 -1.68 4.73 34.73
CA ASP A 31 -1.46 4.49 33.30
C ASP A 31 -2.77 3.98 32.69
N ALA A 32 -3.36 4.77 31.79
CA ALA A 32 -4.58 4.38 31.07
C ALA A 32 -4.43 4.65 29.58
N ARG A 33 -5.09 3.84 28.75
CA ARG A 33 -5.08 3.99 27.29
C ARG A 33 -6.40 3.55 26.69
N LYS A 34 -6.64 4.02 25.47
CA LYS A 34 -7.51 3.31 24.54
C LYS A 34 -6.60 2.39 23.73
N ASP A 35 -6.78 1.09 23.87
CA ASP A 35 -6.04 0.12 23.07
C ASP A 35 -6.33 0.38 21.59
N LEU A 36 -5.26 0.51 20.80
CA LEU A 36 -5.37 0.90 19.40
C LEU A 36 -5.85 -0.27 18.55
N VAL A 37 -5.49 -1.49 18.95
CA VAL A 37 -5.80 -2.73 18.25
C VAL A 37 -7.28 -3.10 18.40
N THR A 38 -7.76 -3.17 19.65
CA THR A 38 -9.14 -3.58 19.96
C THR A 38 -10.12 -2.40 20.11
N GLY A 39 -9.61 -1.18 20.32
CA GLY A 39 -10.41 0.00 20.60
C GLY A 39 -10.97 0.08 22.03
N LYS A 40 -10.63 -0.89 22.89
CA LYS A 40 -11.10 -0.97 24.29
C LYS A 40 -10.39 0.06 25.17
N ILE A 41 -11.01 0.41 26.29
CA ILE A 41 -10.40 1.27 27.30
C ILE A 41 -9.70 0.39 28.31
N GLN A 42 -8.46 0.73 28.66
CA GLN A 42 -7.63 -0.06 29.56
C GLN A 42 -6.97 0.85 30.59
N TYR A 43 -6.75 0.33 31.79
CA TYR A 43 -5.84 0.91 32.78
C TYR A 43 -4.81 -0.14 33.21
N LYS A 44 -3.70 0.32 33.76
CA LYS A 44 -2.61 -0.55 34.18
C LYS A 44 -2.71 -0.78 35.69
N GLU A 45 -2.77 -2.04 36.08
CA GLU A 45 -2.79 -2.48 37.48
C GLU A 45 -1.73 -3.56 37.67
N ALA A 46 -0.85 -3.39 38.67
CA ALA A 46 0.25 -4.34 38.95
C ALA A 46 1.11 -4.72 37.73
N GLY A 47 1.26 -3.80 36.76
CA GLY A 47 2.03 -4.03 35.54
C GLY A 47 1.25 -4.62 34.36
N GLN A 48 -0.01 -5.03 34.54
CA GLN A 48 -0.86 -5.62 33.51
C GLN A 48 -1.93 -4.64 33.04
N TRP A 49 -2.31 -4.73 31.77
CA TRP A 49 -3.42 -3.95 31.21
C TRP A 49 -4.75 -4.66 31.51
N VAL A 50 -5.66 -3.94 32.17
CA VAL A 50 -7.00 -4.41 32.54
C VAL A 50 -8.02 -3.69 31.67
N ASP A 51 -8.92 -4.43 31.02
CA ASP A 51 -10.00 -3.87 30.20
C ASP A 51 -11.06 -3.23 31.10
N VAL A 52 -11.52 -2.05 30.69
CA VAL A 52 -12.56 -1.29 31.34
C VAL A 52 -13.88 -1.52 30.62
N ASP A 53 -14.75 -2.29 31.26
CA ASP A 53 -16.15 -2.37 30.90
C ASP A 53 -16.99 -1.59 31.93
N PHE A 54 -17.66 -0.56 31.43
CA PHE A 54 -18.47 0.36 32.23
C PHE A 54 -19.85 -0.20 32.58
N GLU A 55 -20.26 -1.30 31.94
CA GLU A 55 -21.56 -1.93 32.14
C GLU A 55 -21.48 -3.14 33.08
N THR A 56 -20.26 -3.58 33.45
CA THR A 56 -20.04 -4.73 34.35
C THR A 56 -19.29 -4.35 35.63
N SER A 57 -19.61 -5.04 36.73
CA SER A 57 -19.03 -4.78 38.06
C SER A 57 -17.60 -5.30 38.24
N SER A 58 -17.17 -6.26 37.43
CA SER A 58 -15.82 -6.83 37.45
C SER A 58 -15.03 -6.39 36.21
N GLN A 59 -13.89 -5.75 36.43
CA GLN A 59 -12.93 -5.45 35.37
C GLN A 59 -12.10 -6.70 35.11
N VAL A 60 -11.96 -7.10 33.85
CA VAL A 60 -11.39 -8.41 33.49
C VAL A 60 -10.10 -8.20 32.72
N VAL A 61 -9.04 -8.92 33.10
CA VAL A 61 -7.87 -9.07 32.22
C VAL A 61 -8.31 -9.98 31.08
N ALA A 62 -8.37 -9.45 29.86
CA ALA A 62 -8.76 -10.27 28.72
C ALA A 62 -7.75 -11.41 28.56
N PRO A 63 -8.19 -12.68 28.51
CA PRO A 63 -7.31 -13.77 28.18
C PRO A 63 -6.76 -13.52 26.77
N THR A 64 -5.46 -13.72 26.58
CA THR A 64 -4.77 -13.47 25.32
C THR A 64 -4.14 -14.76 24.78
N GLY A 65 -4.06 -14.85 23.46
CA GLY A 65 -3.29 -15.85 22.74
C GLY A 65 -2.34 -15.18 21.74
N THR A 66 -1.56 -15.99 21.02
CA THR A 66 -0.58 -15.48 20.04
C THR A 66 -0.98 -15.90 18.63
N LEU A 67 -1.07 -14.95 17.71
CA LEU A 67 -1.25 -15.21 16.28
C LEU A 67 0.10 -15.11 15.55
N VAL A 68 0.48 -16.17 14.86
CA VAL A 68 1.64 -16.18 13.94
C VAL A 68 1.12 -16.38 12.53
N LEU A 69 1.53 -15.49 11.61
CA LEU A 69 1.25 -15.67 10.19
C LEU A 69 2.51 -16.20 9.49
N ASN A 70 2.39 -17.31 8.78
CA ASN A 70 3.44 -17.86 7.94
C ASN A 70 3.25 -17.34 6.51
N TYR A 71 4.26 -16.69 5.95
CA TYR A 71 4.26 -16.24 4.57
C TYR A 71 5.55 -16.69 3.89
N VAL A 72 5.43 -17.19 2.66
CA VAL A 72 6.58 -17.49 1.81
C VAL A 72 6.80 -16.29 0.89
N PRO A 73 7.89 -15.53 1.07
CA PRO A 73 8.21 -14.40 0.21
C PRO A 73 8.30 -14.83 -1.25
N THR A 74 7.66 -14.07 -2.12
CA THR A 74 7.80 -14.22 -3.58
C THR A 74 8.65 -13.08 -4.14
N ALA A 75 9.18 -13.25 -5.35
CA ALA A 75 9.92 -12.18 -6.03
C ALA A 75 9.06 -10.92 -6.25
N ILE A 76 7.75 -11.10 -6.39
CA ILE A 76 6.76 -10.05 -6.62
C ILE A 76 6.37 -9.36 -5.31
N LEU A 77 6.13 -10.14 -4.25
CA LEU A 77 5.69 -9.64 -2.95
C LEU A 77 6.53 -10.27 -1.84
N ALA A 78 7.61 -9.59 -1.46
CA ALA A 78 8.54 -10.08 -0.45
C ALA A 78 8.03 -9.85 0.99
N ASN A 79 7.33 -8.73 1.24
CA ASN A 79 6.81 -8.39 2.56
C ASN A 79 5.40 -7.76 2.46
N PRO A 80 4.33 -8.54 2.68
CA PRO A 80 2.95 -8.05 2.65
C PRO A 80 2.68 -6.98 3.72
N GLY A 81 1.96 -5.93 3.34
CA GLY A 81 1.48 -4.85 4.23
C GLY A 81 0.07 -5.08 4.78
N TYR A 82 -0.18 -4.70 6.04
CA TYR A 82 -1.42 -4.96 6.79
C TYR A 82 -2.64 -4.12 6.36
N TYR A 83 -2.47 -3.08 5.55
CA TYR A 83 -3.60 -2.32 4.99
C TYR A 83 -3.68 -2.41 3.47
N SER A 84 -2.62 -2.95 2.85
CA SER A 84 -2.51 -3.04 1.40
C SER A 84 -2.77 -4.47 0.89
N HIS A 85 -2.38 -5.48 1.66
CA HIS A 85 -2.36 -6.87 1.19
C HIS A 85 -3.16 -7.82 2.08
N PHE A 86 -3.26 -7.58 3.38
CA PHE A 86 -4.04 -8.43 4.28
C PHE A 86 -4.51 -7.67 5.50
N THR A 87 -5.67 -8.00 6.07
CA THR A 87 -6.19 -7.41 7.30
C THR A 87 -6.72 -8.50 8.22
N VAL A 88 -6.73 -8.24 9.53
CA VAL A 88 -7.32 -9.14 10.53
C VAL A 88 -8.48 -8.41 11.20
N SER A 89 -9.65 -9.04 11.22
CA SER A 89 -10.83 -8.54 11.91
C SER A 89 -11.26 -9.51 13.00
N LYS A 90 -11.62 -9.00 14.18
CA LYS A 90 -12.27 -9.78 15.23
C LYS A 90 -13.76 -9.91 14.93
N ILE A 91 -14.33 -11.08 15.14
CA ILE A 91 -15.77 -11.32 15.00
C ILE A 91 -16.40 -11.15 16.38
N GLU A 92 -17.20 -10.10 16.55
CA GLU A 92 -17.94 -9.81 17.79
C GLU A 92 -19.43 -9.73 17.44
N ASN A 93 -20.25 -10.62 18.01
CA ASN A 93 -21.70 -10.69 17.79
C ASN A 93 -22.11 -10.76 16.30
N GLY A 94 -21.38 -11.57 15.52
CA GLY A 94 -21.62 -11.73 14.07
C GLY A 94 -21.19 -10.54 13.21
N ARG A 95 -20.52 -9.54 13.78
CA ARG A 95 -19.94 -8.40 13.05
C ARG A 95 -18.42 -8.43 13.09
N THR A 96 -17.80 -8.15 11.96
CA THR A 96 -16.34 -8.03 11.86
C THR A 96 -15.90 -6.64 12.27
N LYS A 97 -14.98 -6.56 13.22
CA LYS A 97 -14.32 -5.34 13.67
C LYS A 97 -12.84 -5.42 13.29
N LEU A 98 -12.42 -4.53 12.38
CA LEU A 98 -11.03 -4.45 11.95
C LEU A 98 -10.11 -4.14 13.13
N LEU A 99 -9.02 -4.91 13.28
CA LEU A 99 -7.97 -4.58 14.23
C LEU A 99 -7.08 -3.50 13.62
N SER A 100 -6.90 -2.39 14.34
CA SER A 100 -6.10 -1.25 13.86
C SER A 100 -4.73 -1.22 14.52
N PHE A 101 -3.68 -1.35 13.73
CA PHE A 101 -2.30 -1.15 14.17
C PHE A 101 -1.84 0.25 13.79
N ASP A 102 -1.10 0.90 14.69
CA ASP A 102 -0.57 2.24 14.48
C ASP A 102 0.55 2.21 13.42
N GLU A 103 0.44 3.05 12.40
CA GLU A 103 1.51 3.27 11.42
C GLU A 103 2.64 4.16 12.01
N GLY A 104 2.37 4.82 13.15
CA GLY A 104 3.25 5.78 13.81
C GLY A 104 4.22 5.16 14.82
N GLN A 105 5.35 4.65 14.34
CA GLN A 105 6.71 4.80 14.90
C GLN A 105 7.65 3.80 14.20
N VAL A 106 8.00 4.08 12.94
CA VAL A 106 9.24 3.55 12.37
C VAL A 106 9.84 4.63 11.49
N ASP A 107 10.96 5.18 11.93
CA ASP A 107 11.75 6.26 11.33
C ASP A 107 12.36 5.91 9.95
N MET A 108 11.80 4.91 9.26
CA MET A 108 12.38 4.26 8.07
C MET A 108 11.26 3.59 7.23
N GLY A 109 10.27 4.34 6.73
CA GLY A 109 9.42 3.95 5.58
C GLY A 109 8.72 2.58 5.60
N GLY A 110 8.57 1.93 6.76
CA GLY A 110 8.35 0.48 6.84
C GLY A 110 6.95 0.00 7.15
N GLY A 111 6.02 0.90 7.50
CA GLY A 111 4.61 0.61 7.80
C GLY A 111 4.34 -0.59 8.72
N VAL A 112 3.06 -0.94 8.85
CA VAL A 112 2.60 -2.16 9.52
C VAL A 112 2.72 -3.31 8.51
N SER A 113 3.77 -4.12 8.60
CA SER A 113 4.04 -5.22 7.67
C SER A 113 4.08 -6.59 8.35
N TRP A 114 3.88 -7.65 7.55
CA TRP A 114 3.92 -9.03 8.00
C TRP A 114 5.21 -9.35 8.77
N ALA A 115 6.36 -8.98 8.21
CA ALA A 115 7.67 -9.28 8.81
C ALA A 115 7.87 -8.62 10.18
N ASN A 116 7.27 -7.45 10.42
CA ASN A 116 7.47 -6.68 11.63
C ASN A 116 6.56 -7.13 12.77
N ILE A 117 5.29 -7.43 12.48
CA ILE A 117 4.27 -7.63 13.52
C ILE A 117 3.86 -9.09 13.65
N PHE A 118 3.65 -9.77 12.53
CA PHE A 118 3.00 -11.09 12.52
C PHE A 118 3.99 -12.26 12.41
N LYS A 119 5.20 -12.01 11.89
CA LYS A 119 6.25 -13.04 11.78
C LYS A 119 6.78 -13.52 13.13
N LYS A 120 6.87 -12.61 14.12
CA LYS A 120 7.35 -12.92 15.48
C LYS A 120 6.21 -13.28 16.45
N GLY A 121 4.96 -13.27 15.97
CA GLY A 121 3.78 -13.47 16.80
C GLY A 121 3.19 -12.16 17.31
N THR A 122 1.88 -12.00 17.19
CA THR A 122 1.11 -10.88 17.71
C THR A 122 0.18 -11.36 18.82
N SER A 123 0.22 -10.71 19.98
CA SER A 123 -0.72 -10.99 21.08
C SER A 123 -2.10 -10.43 20.72
N LEU A 124 -3.13 -11.28 20.77
CA LEU A 124 -4.52 -10.95 20.50
C LEU A 124 -5.42 -11.48 21.61
N ASP A 125 -6.55 -10.82 21.84
CA ASP A 125 -7.60 -11.34 22.72
C ASP A 125 -8.07 -12.73 22.26
N VAL A 126 -8.52 -13.56 23.20
CA VAL A 126 -9.25 -14.79 22.86
C VAL A 126 -10.54 -14.45 22.14
N GLY A 127 -10.84 -15.20 21.07
CA GLY A 127 -12.03 -15.03 20.27
C GLY A 127 -11.89 -15.51 18.84
N ASP A 128 -12.93 -15.27 18.04
CA ASP A 128 -12.97 -15.61 16.63
C ASP A 128 -12.54 -14.43 15.77
N TYR A 129 -11.81 -14.75 14.71
CA TYR A 129 -11.18 -13.78 13.82
C TYR A 129 -11.35 -14.19 12.36
N LEU A 130 -11.28 -13.18 11.49
CA LEU A 130 -11.27 -13.29 10.04
C LEU A 130 -9.99 -12.65 9.51
N LEU A 131 -9.14 -13.47 8.90
CA LEU A 131 -8.02 -13.00 8.08
C LEU A 131 -8.52 -12.85 6.64
N VAL A 132 -8.35 -11.66 6.07
CA VAL A 132 -8.66 -11.37 4.67
C VAL A 132 -7.38 -10.95 4.00
N SER A 133 -6.99 -11.63 2.92
CA SER A 133 -5.81 -11.32 2.13
C SER A 133 -6.17 -11.17 0.66
N GLY A 134 -5.46 -10.32 -0.06
CA GLY A 134 -5.68 -10.12 -1.48
C GLY A 134 -4.60 -9.25 -2.11
N ASN A 135 -4.52 -9.31 -3.44
CA ASN A 135 -3.63 -8.46 -4.20
C ASN A 135 -4.38 -7.89 -5.41
N ARG A 136 -4.28 -6.59 -5.62
CA ARG A 136 -4.94 -5.95 -6.76
C ARG A 136 -4.18 -6.29 -8.04
N LEU A 137 -4.91 -6.80 -9.03
CA LEU A 137 -4.37 -7.12 -10.34
C LEU A 137 -4.42 -5.90 -11.27
N SER A 138 -3.68 -6.00 -12.37
CA SER A 138 -3.58 -4.96 -13.41
C SER A 138 -4.92 -4.68 -14.10
N ASP A 139 -5.82 -5.66 -14.16
CA ASP A 139 -7.18 -5.51 -14.67
C ASP A 139 -8.15 -4.88 -13.66
N GLY A 140 -7.67 -4.55 -12.46
CA GLY A 140 -8.45 -3.98 -11.38
C GLY A 140 -9.19 -4.99 -10.52
N SER A 141 -9.17 -6.28 -10.85
CA SER A 141 -9.72 -7.35 -10.01
C SER A 141 -8.85 -7.61 -8.79
N VAL A 142 -9.42 -8.21 -7.74
CA VAL A 142 -8.69 -8.55 -6.51
C VAL A 142 -9.07 -9.99 -6.13
N PRO A 143 -8.21 -10.99 -6.39
CA PRO A 143 -8.35 -12.31 -5.82
C PRO A 143 -8.24 -12.22 -4.29
N VAL A 144 -9.32 -12.55 -3.59
CA VAL A 144 -9.38 -12.50 -2.13
C VAL A 144 -9.38 -13.91 -1.57
N THR A 145 -8.56 -14.13 -0.53
CA THR A 145 -8.62 -15.32 0.31
C THR A 145 -9.12 -14.91 1.70
N MET A 146 -10.09 -15.65 2.22
CA MET A 146 -10.66 -15.43 3.55
C MET A 146 -10.45 -16.68 4.40
N GLN A 147 -9.91 -16.51 5.60
CA GLN A 147 -9.69 -17.59 6.55
C GLN A 147 -10.26 -17.20 7.91
N GLN A 148 -11.22 -17.98 8.40
CA GLN A 148 -11.73 -17.86 9.75
C GLN A 148 -10.86 -18.70 10.70
N PHE A 149 -10.58 -18.17 11.88
CA PHE A 149 -9.78 -18.85 12.89
C PHE A 149 -10.17 -18.37 14.29
N SER A 150 -9.82 -19.16 15.30
CA SER A 150 -10.07 -18.82 16.70
C SER A 150 -8.74 -18.78 17.45
N VAL A 151 -8.56 -17.74 18.27
CA VAL A 151 -7.42 -17.60 19.18
C VAL A 151 -7.86 -18.08 20.55
N LYS A 152 -7.10 -19.00 21.15
CA LYS A 152 -7.33 -19.55 22.50
C LYS A 152 -6.30 -19.03 23.50
N GLU A 153 -6.67 -19.08 24.77
CA GLU A 153 -5.84 -18.57 25.86
C GLU A 153 -4.51 -19.32 25.95
N GLY A 154 -3.40 -18.58 25.96
CA GLY A 154 -2.05 -19.13 26.08
C GLY A 154 -1.57 -19.97 24.88
N GLU A 155 -2.41 -20.18 23.86
CA GLU A 155 -2.05 -20.95 22.66
C GLU A 155 -1.49 -20.06 21.56
N THR A 156 -0.57 -20.63 20.77
CA THR A 156 -0.07 -20.02 19.53
C THR A 156 -0.85 -20.57 18.35
N THR A 157 -1.67 -19.73 17.73
CA THR A 157 -2.38 -20.03 16.50
C THR A 157 -1.50 -19.65 15.31
N ALA A 158 -1.04 -20.65 14.55
CA ALA A 158 -0.25 -20.44 13.33
C ALA A 158 -1.15 -20.59 12.09
N LEU A 159 -1.13 -19.60 11.19
CA LEU A 159 -1.89 -19.63 9.94
C LEU A 159 -1.01 -19.25 8.78
N ASP A 160 -1.23 -19.87 7.63
CA ASP A 160 -0.58 -19.46 6.40
C ASP A 160 -1.28 -18.22 5.83
N LEU A 161 -0.54 -17.13 5.68
CA LEU A 161 -0.97 -15.96 4.94
C LEU A 161 -0.92 -16.28 3.45
N ARG A 162 -2.08 -16.63 2.88
CA ARG A 162 -2.20 -16.99 1.46
C ARG A 162 -2.55 -15.76 0.64
N ILE A 163 -1.63 -15.32 -0.21
CA ILE A 163 -1.88 -14.25 -1.18
C ILE A 163 -1.74 -14.86 -2.56
N THR A 164 -2.87 -15.02 -3.25
CA THR A 164 -2.88 -15.51 -4.63
C THR A 164 -2.47 -14.39 -5.56
N ILE A 165 -1.26 -14.49 -6.10
CA ILE A 165 -0.82 -13.70 -7.23
C ILE A 165 -0.87 -14.66 -8.41
N PRO A 166 -1.87 -14.58 -9.31
CA PRO A 166 -1.86 -15.41 -10.50
C PRO A 166 -0.54 -15.22 -11.23
N GLU A 167 0.16 -16.33 -11.49
CA GLU A 167 1.31 -16.41 -12.39
C GLU A 167 0.86 -16.31 -13.86
N ASP A 168 -0.28 -15.67 -14.12
CA ASP A 168 -0.68 -15.34 -15.47
C ASP A 168 0.37 -14.38 -16.00
N LYS A 169 1.21 -14.91 -16.91
CA LYS A 169 1.95 -14.16 -17.92
C LYS A 169 1.07 -13.00 -18.29
N LEU A 170 1.53 -11.77 -18.07
CA LEU A 170 0.73 -10.57 -18.34
C LEU A 170 -0.09 -10.81 -19.62
N SER A 171 -1.41 -10.80 -19.48
CA SER A 171 -2.27 -10.99 -20.63
C SER A 171 -2.14 -9.75 -21.51
N VAL A 172 -2.20 -9.94 -22.83
CA VAL A 172 -2.15 -8.82 -23.76
C VAL A 172 -3.46 -8.05 -23.62
N ILE A 173 -3.42 -6.89 -22.98
CA ILE A 173 -4.57 -6.03 -22.71
C ILE A 173 -4.79 -4.97 -23.79
N GLY A 174 -3.85 -4.86 -24.74
CA GLY A 174 -3.97 -3.94 -25.87
C GLY A 174 -2.75 -3.98 -26.78
N SER A 175 -2.69 -3.03 -27.70
CA SER A 175 -1.57 -2.86 -28.62
C SER A 175 -1.06 -1.42 -28.63
N PHE A 176 0.26 -1.24 -28.66
CA PHE A 176 0.91 0.05 -28.81
C PHE A 176 1.96 -0.07 -29.91
N ASP A 177 1.94 0.85 -30.88
CA ASP A 177 2.88 0.79 -31.99
C ASP A 177 4.29 1.20 -31.54
N ALA A 178 5.22 0.25 -31.49
CA ALA A 178 6.61 0.50 -31.12
C ALA A 178 7.35 1.39 -32.14
N GLU A 179 6.82 1.55 -33.36
CA GLU A 179 7.33 2.51 -34.35
C GLU A 179 6.81 3.94 -34.14
N THR A 180 6.00 4.17 -33.11
CA THR A 180 5.58 5.51 -32.71
C THR A 180 6.81 6.40 -32.55
N LYS A 181 6.81 7.52 -33.28
CA LYS A 181 7.92 8.47 -33.27
C LYS A 181 7.77 9.47 -32.12
N TYR A 182 8.87 9.83 -31.51
CA TYR A 182 8.96 10.89 -30.51
C TYR A 182 10.26 11.67 -30.72
N ARG A 183 10.41 12.83 -30.09
CA ARG A 183 11.64 13.63 -30.19
C ARG A 183 12.39 13.61 -28.86
N VAL A 184 13.72 13.49 -28.87
CA VAL A 184 14.52 13.54 -27.65
C VAL A 184 14.62 14.98 -27.13
N GLU A 185 14.83 15.91 -28.06
CA GLU A 185 14.88 17.36 -27.86
C GLU A 185 13.96 18.07 -28.87
N PRO A 186 13.53 19.33 -28.60
CA PRO A 186 12.66 20.07 -29.50
C PRO A 186 13.15 20.11 -30.95
N ASP A 187 14.48 20.26 -31.14
CA ASP A 187 15.13 20.39 -32.45
C ASP A 187 15.72 19.08 -32.98
N SER A 188 15.52 17.95 -32.28
CA SER A 188 16.03 16.65 -32.70
C SER A 188 15.15 15.99 -33.76
N GLU A 189 15.77 15.17 -34.63
CA GLU A 189 15.04 14.31 -35.55
C GLU A 189 14.13 13.32 -34.80
N PRO A 190 12.91 13.04 -35.30
CA PRO A 190 12.04 12.07 -34.66
C PRO A 190 12.63 10.67 -34.67
N VAL A 191 12.75 10.06 -33.48
CA VAL A 191 13.21 8.69 -33.27
C VAL A 191 12.02 7.80 -32.91
N SER A 192 12.03 6.53 -33.33
CA SER A 192 10.98 5.60 -32.93
C SER A 192 11.21 5.10 -31.52
N VAL A 193 10.14 4.79 -30.79
CA VAL A 193 10.22 4.16 -29.47
C VAL A 193 11.13 2.93 -29.52
N LEU A 194 10.95 2.06 -30.52
CA LEU A 194 11.74 0.86 -30.75
C LEU A 194 13.24 1.13 -30.87
N SER A 195 13.63 2.23 -31.53
CA SER A 195 15.04 2.58 -31.71
C SER A 195 15.76 2.90 -30.38
N THR A 196 15.02 3.47 -29.42
CA THR A 196 15.56 3.79 -28.09
C THR A 196 15.41 2.63 -27.12
N THR A 197 14.27 1.92 -27.16
CA THR A 197 13.98 0.86 -26.21
C THR A 197 14.62 -0.48 -26.58
N GLY A 198 15.05 -0.65 -27.83
CA GLY A 198 15.66 -1.88 -28.30
C GLY A 198 14.72 -3.08 -28.21
N ARG A 199 15.27 -4.30 -28.28
CA ARG A 199 14.50 -5.55 -28.27
C ARG A 199 14.11 -5.99 -26.87
N GLY A 200 12.83 -6.32 -26.68
CA GLY A 200 12.27 -6.85 -25.44
C GLY A 200 11.15 -5.97 -24.87
N PHE A 201 11.00 -6.02 -23.55
CA PHE A 201 10.01 -5.25 -22.82
C PHE A 201 10.53 -3.85 -22.47
N TYR A 202 9.63 -2.87 -22.45
CA TYR A 202 9.90 -1.50 -22.08
C TYR A 202 8.67 -0.86 -21.44
N VAL A 203 8.90 0.21 -20.66
CA VAL A 203 7.81 1.01 -20.06
C VAL A 203 7.76 2.37 -20.76
N ILE A 204 6.57 2.87 -21.06
CA ILE A 204 6.36 4.26 -21.50
C ILE A 204 5.46 4.96 -20.48
N GLY A 205 5.88 6.14 -20.03
CA GLY A 205 5.10 7.03 -19.18
C GLY A 205 4.83 8.35 -19.89
N PHE A 206 3.56 8.74 -19.97
CA PHE A 206 3.09 10.02 -20.48
C PHE A 206 2.74 10.92 -19.30
N LEU A 207 3.44 12.05 -19.19
CA LEU A 207 3.39 12.94 -18.02
C LEU A 207 2.91 14.33 -18.42
N THR A 208 2.07 14.93 -17.58
CA THR A 208 1.68 16.34 -17.73
C THR A 208 2.53 17.21 -16.81
N PRO A 209 3.20 18.25 -17.33
CA PRO A 209 4.14 19.02 -16.54
C PRO A 209 3.46 19.77 -15.40
N ARG A 210 4.12 19.78 -14.23
CA ARG A 210 3.72 20.54 -13.03
C ARG A 210 2.32 20.21 -12.49
N GLN A 211 1.81 19.01 -12.75
CA GLN A 211 0.60 18.51 -12.12
C GLN A 211 0.94 17.55 -10.98
N GLU A 212 0.24 17.67 -9.85
CA GLU A 212 0.44 16.86 -8.64
C GLU A 212 0.43 15.34 -8.92
N PRO A 213 -0.49 14.77 -9.74
CA PRO A 213 -0.45 13.35 -10.06
C PRO A 213 0.83 12.92 -10.79
N SER A 214 1.38 13.78 -11.65
CA SER A 214 2.61 13.49 -12.40
C SER A 214 3.86 13.64 -11.51
N VAL A 215 3.85 14.58 -10.55
CA VAL A 215 4.92 14.73 -9.55
C VAL A 215 4.98 13.49 -8.65
N HIS A 216 3.83 12.99 -8.18
CA HIS A 216 3.77 11.76 -7.41
C HIS A 216 4.26 10.54 -8.20
N ALA A 217 3.84 10.39 -9.46
CA ALA A 217 4.32 9.32 -10.32
C ALA A 217 5.85 9.31 -10.47
N ILE A 218 6.48 10.48 -10.64
CA ILE A 218 7.94 10.60 -10.71
C ILE A 218 8.59 10.20 -9.38
N ASN A 219 8.07 10.70 -8.26
CA ASN A 219 8.60 10.36 -6.93
C ASN A 219 8.49 8.87 -6.63
N ASP A 220 7.40 8.22 -7.03
CA ASP A 220 7.22 6.77 -6.89
C ASP A 220 8.23 5.98 -7.73
N ILE A 221 8.55 6.43 -8.95
CA ILE A 221 9.60 5.84 -9.79
C ILE A 221 10.98 6.01 -9.15
N ILE A 222 11.26 7.19 -8.58
CA ILE A 222 12.50 7.45 -7.84
C ILE A 222 12.61 6.53 -6.61
N ALA A 223 11.52 6.34 -5.86
CA ALA A 223 11.48 5.42 -4.73
C ALA A 223 11.75 3.96 -5.16
N ALA A 224 11.29 3.57 -6.36
CA ALA A 224 11.52 2.24 -6.93
C ALA A 224 12.86 2.10 -7.68
N LYS A 225 13.75 3.10 -7.65
CA LYS A 225 14.94 3.19 -8.48
C LYS A 225 15.77 1.92 -8.53
N THR A 226 16.19 1.40 -7.38
CA THR A 226 17.06 0.21 -7.30
C THR A 226 16.46 -1.01 -7.99
N LYS A 227 15.13 -1.20 -7.88
CA LYS A 227 14.44 -2.35 -8.48
C LYS A 227 14.29 -2.17 -10.00
N LEU A 228 14.01 -0.95 -10.46
CA LEU A 228 13.88 -0.63 -11.87
C LEU A 228 15.23 -0.68 -12.60
N GLU A 229 16.32 -0.26 -11.96
CA GLU A 229 17.68 -0.39 -12.51
C GLU A 229 18.09 -1.87 -12.60
N ALA A 230 17.75 -2.68 -11.60
CA ALA A 230 18.03 -4.12 -11.61
C ALA A 230 17.31 -4.87 -12.75
N TRP A 231 16.13 -4.40 -13.18
CA TRP A 231 15.42 -4.95 -14.34
C TRP A 231 16.19 -4.74 -15.66
N ASN A 232 17.01 -3.68 -15.73
CA ASN A 232 17.89 -3.37 -16.86
C ASN A 232 17.17 -3.33 -18.22
N ARG A 233 15.95 -2.77 -18.23
CA ARG A 233 15.19 -2.48 -19.46
C ARG A 233 14.84 -1.00 -19.52
N PRO A 234 14.68 -0.43 -20.72
CA PRO A 234 14.47 1.00 -20.88
C PRO A 234 13.07 1.44 -20.45
N ILE A 235 13.04 2.61 -19.81
CA ILE A 235 11.83 3.30 -19.38
C ILE A 235 11.80 4.65 -20.09
N LEU A 236 10.77 4.93 -20.88
CA LEU A 236 10.65 6.15 -21.64
C LEU A 236 9.62 7.08 -21.00
N LEU A 237 10.06 8.24 -20.51
CA LEU A 237 9.16 9.27 -19.97
C LEU A 237 8.99 10.38 -21.02
N LEU A 238 7.77 10.50 -21.52
CA LEU A 238 7.39 11.44 -22.56
C LEU A 238 6.46 12.52 -22.01
N THR A 239 6.69 13.75 -22.45
CA THR A 239 5.85 14.91 -22.09
C THR A 239 5.72 15.88 -23.26
N THR A 240 5.00 16.98 -23.10
CA THR A 240 4.91 18.04 -24.12
C THR A 240 6.22 18.82 -24.20
N ALA A 241 6.49 19.53 -25.31
CA ALA A 241 7.74 20.28 -25.49
C ALA A 241 8.03 21.24 -24.32
N GLY A 242 7.01 21.92 -23.80
CA GLY A 242 7.14 22.82 -22.64
C GLY A 242 7.36 22.11 -21.29
N GLY A 243 7.14 20.79 -21.22
CA GLY A 243 7.34 19.98 -20.03
C GLY A 243 8.71 19.31 -19.93
N LEU A 244 9.49 19.26 -21.02
CA LEU A 244 10.78 18.55 -21.04
C LEU A 244 11.78 19.15 -20.04
N GLY A 245 11.83 20.48 -19.93
CA GLY A 245 12.69 21.16 -18.95
C GLY A 245 12.39 20.75 -17.51
N TRP A 246 11.11 20.61 -17.18
CA TRP A 246 10.67 20.14 -15.87
C TRP A 246 11.05 18.67 -15.63
N LEU A 247 10.93 17.77 -16.61
CA LEU A 247 11.41 16.39 -16.45
C LEU A 247 12.92 16.31 -16.25
N LYS A 248 13.69 17.17 -16.92
CA LYS A 248 15.15 17.22 -16.78
C LYS A 248 15.59 17.59 -15.37
N GLU A 249 14.79 18.35 -14.61
CA GLU A 249 15.07 18.64 -13.19
C GLU A 249 15.16 17.36 -12.34
N TYR A 250 14.44 16.30 -12.71
CA TYR A 250 14.43 15.01 -12.00
C TYR A 250 15.43 13.99 -12.55
N SER A 251 16.09 14.29 -13.68
CA SER A 251 16.97 13.34 -14.39
C SER A 251 18.08 12.75 -13.52
N ALA A 252 18.64 13.53 -12.59
CA ALA A 252 19.67 13.06 -11.67
C ALA A 252 19.15 12.05 -10.62
N SER A 253 17.88 12.17 -10.23
CA SER A 253 17.26 11.32 -9.21
C SER A 253 16.62 10.07 -9.82
N LEU A 254 16.29 10.11 -11.11
CA LEU A 254 15.67 8.99 -11.82
C LEU A 254 16.64 7.78 -11.97
N PRO A 255 16.09 6.59 -12.26
CA PRO A 255 16.86 5.42 -12.69
C PRO A 255 17.69 5.70 -13.94
N SER A 256 18.89 5.13 -14.00
CA SER A 256 19.82 5.27 -15.14
C SER A 256 19.31 4.71 -16.47
N ASN A 257 18.33 3.82 -16.43
CA ASN A 257 17.63 3.26 -17.59
C ASN A 257 16.43 4.10 -18.06
N VAL A 258 16.23 5.31 -17.52
CA VAL A 258 15.18 6.23 -17.96
C VAL A 258 15.69 7.12 -19.09
N HIS A 259 14.91 7.16 -20.17
CA HIS A 259 15.07 8.07 -21.29
C HIS A 259 13.93 9.11 -21.29
N LEU A 260 14.26 10.35 -21.59
CA LEU A 260 13.28 11.44 -21.65
C LEU A 260 12.97 11.79 -23.11
N GLY A 261 11.79 12.32 -23.35
CA GLY A 261 11.42 12.80 -24.67
C GLY A 261 10.15 13.62 -24.72
N ILE A 262 9.84 14.06 -25.93
CA ILE A 262 8.70 14.88 -26.29
C ILE A 262 7.75 14.04 -27.15
N ILE A 263 6.49 13.95 -26.72
CA ILE A 263 5.43 13.35 -27.54
C ILE A 263 5.16 14.17 -28.80
N PRO A 264 4.86 13.55 -29.95
CA PRO A 264 4.40 14.29 -31.11
C PRO A 264 2.94 14.72 -30.92
N ASP A 265 2.56 15.88 -31.48
CA ASP A 265 1.19 16.39 -31.41
C ASP A 265 0.16 15.46 -32.12
N SER A 266 0.63 14.58 -33.00
CA SER A 266 -0.18 13.60 -33.72
C SER A 266 -0.51 12.36 -32.87
N LEU A 267 0.13 12.16 -31.71
CA LEU A 267 -0.15 11.02 -30.85
C LEU A 267 -1.50 11.25 -30.16
N ASP A 268 -2.50 10.48 -30.57
CA ASP A 268 -3.84 10.61 -30.01
C ASP A 268 -3.94 9.97 -28.62
N LEU A 269 -3.64 10.76 -27.60
CA LEU A 269 -3.87 10.42 -26.19
C LEU A 269 -5.23 10.96 -25.70
N LYS A 270 -6.10 11.46 -26.59
CA LYS A 270 -7.38 12.05 -26.21
C LYS A 270 -8.26 11.00 -25.52
N GLY A 271 -8.75 11.36 -24.33
CA GLY A 271 -9.60 10.48 -23.51
C GLY A 271 -8.85 9.67 -22.45
N ARG A 272 -7.52 9.56 -22.50
CA ARG A 272 -6.71 8.95 -21.44
C ARG A 272 -6.46 9.96 -20.32
N ARG A 273 -6.45 9.48 -19.06
CA ARG A 273 -6.16 10.34 -17.91
C ARG A 273 -4.66 10.38 -17.65
N MET A 274 -4.09 11.57 -17.64
CA MET A 274 -2.67 11.76 -17.30
C MET A 274 -2.46 11.73 -15.78
N PRO A 275 -1.32 11.19 -15.29
CA PRO A 275 -0.29 10.50 -16.05
C PRO A 275 -0.74 9.12 -16.55
N TYR A 276 -0.28 8.71 -17.73
CA TYR A 276 -0.60 7.42 -18.34
C TYR A 276 0.66 6.59 -18.51
N PHE A 277 0.72 5.40 -17.92
CA PHE A 277 1.86 4.49 -18.06
C PHE A 277 1.44 3.18 -18.70
N LEU A 278 2.33 2.60 -19.50
CA LEU A 278 2.13 1.29 -20.10
C LEU A 278 3.42 0.47 -20.09
N LEU A 279 3.28 -0.85 -19.94
CA LEU A 279 4.33 -1.85 -20.16
C LEU A 279 4.03 -2.55 -21.48
N ALA A 280 4.97 -2.50 -22.41
CA ALA A 280 4.81 -3.08 -23.74
C ALA A 280 6.08 -3.83 -24.19
N ASP A 281 5.95 -4.55 -25.29
CA ASP A 281 7.08 -5.19 -25.97
C ASP A 281 7.24 -4.72 -27.41
N THR A 282 8.32 -5.17 -28.04
CA THR A 282 8.62 -4.89 -29.44
C THR A 282 7.69 -5.53 -30.46
N PHE A 283 6.73 -6.35 -30.02
CA PHE A 283 5.71 -6.95 -30.88
C PHE A 283 4.39 -6.17 -30.81
N ASN A 284 4.45 -4.92 -30.35
CA ASN A 284 3.32 -4.02 -30.18
C ASN A 284 2.27 -4.54 -29.18
N ARG A 285 2.66 -5.40 -28.23
CA ARG A 285 1.74 -5.95 -27.22
C ARG A 285 1.85 -5.16 -25.93
N VAL A 286 0.71 -4.74 -25.39
CA VAL A 286 0.62 -4.05 -24.10
C VAL A 286 0.15 -5.02 -23.03
N PHE A 287 0.86 -5.02 -21.92
CA PHE A 287 0.74 -5.99 -20.84
C PHE A 287 0.20 -5.36 -19.54
N PHE A 288 0.48 -4.07 -19.34
CA PHE A 288 0.01 -3.31 -18.18
C PHE A 288 -0.26 -1.87 -18.61
N THR A 289 -1.31 -1.26 -18.07
CA THR A 289 -1.63 0.16 -18.24
C THR A 289 -2.15 0.75 -16.94
N THR A 290 -1.80 1.99 -16.64
CA THR A 290 -2.37 2.76 -15.54
C THR A 290 -2.53 4.21 -15.94
N GLU A 291 -3.59 4.86 -15.47
CA GLU A 291 -3.94 6.22 -15.87
C GLU A 291 -4.49 7.04 -14.70
N GLY A 292 -4.13 8.32 -14.66
CA GLY A 292 -4.61 9.29 -13.67
C GLY A 292 -3.87 9.22 -12.34
N TYR A 293 -4.56 9.63 -11.26
CA TYR A 293 -3.98 9.65 -9.93
C TYR A 293 -3.91 8.22 -9.35
N THR A 294 -2.71 7.65 -9.37
CA THR A 294 -2.43 6.35 -8.77
C THR A 294 -1.28 6.47 -7.77
N ILE A 295 -1.54 6.07 -6.52
CA ILE A 295 -0.53 6.00 -5.46
C ILE A 295 0.23 4.67 -5.60
N GLY A 296 1.55 4.69 -5.43
CA GLY A 296 2.39 3.50 -5.45
C GLY A 296 2.65 2.98 -6.86
N LEU A 297 2.76 3.88 -7.85
CA LEU A 297 3.01 3.51 -9.25
C LEU A 297 4.29 2.68 -9.39
N GLY A 298 5.34 3.03 -8.66
CA GLY A 298 6.63 2.34 -8.68
C GLY A 298 6.50 0.86 -8.29
N ASP A 299 5.76 0.57 -7.21
CA ASP A 299 5.54 -0.80 -6.77
C ASP A 299 4.62 -1.57 -7.73
N GLN A 300 3.63 -0.91 -8.33
CA GLN A 300 2.79 -1.54 -9.37
C GLN A 300 3.60 -1.92 -10.61
N LEU A 301 4.50 -1.03 -11.07
CA LEU A 301 5.40 -1.32 -12.19
C LEU A 301 6.35 -2.47 -11.87
N VAL A 302 6.98 -2.45 -10.68
CA VAL A 302 7.85 -3.55 -10.23
C VAL A 302 7.09 -4.88 -10.16
N THR A 303 5.85 -4.85 -9.67
CA THR A 303 4.98 -6.01 -9.60
C THR A 303 4.64 -6.55 -10.99
N ALA A 304 4.34 -5.66 -11.95
CA ALA A 304 4.08 -6.04 -13.33
C ALA A 304 5.35 -6.61 -13.99
N ILE A 305 6.49 -5.96 -13.81
CA ILE A 305 7.80 -6.39 -14.33
C ILE A 305 8.18 -7.77 -13.80
N ALA A 306 7.95 -8.05 -12.52
CA ALA A 306 8.25 -9.34 -11.91
C ALA A 306 7.35 -10.49 -12.42
N LYS A 307 6.32 -10.20 -13.22
CA LYS A 307 5.44 -11.18 -13.90
C LYS A 307 5.78 -11.42 -15.38
N LEU A 308 6.78 -10.71 -15.92
CA LEU A 308 7.31 -10.92 -17.28
C LEU A 308 8.16 -12.19 -17.37
#